data_AF-A0A4P6L5D3-F1
#
_entry.id   AF-A0A4P6L5D3-F1
#
_cell.length_a   1.000
_cell.length_b   1.000
_cell.length_c   1.000
_cell.angle_alpha   90.00
_cell.angle_beta   90.00
_cell.angle_gamma   90.00
#
_symmetry.space_group_name_H-M   'P 1'
#
loop_
_entity.id
_entity.type
_entity.pdbx_description
1 polymer ?
#
loop_
_entity_poly.entity_id
_entity_poly.type
_entity_poly.pdbx_seq_one_letter_code
_entity_poly.pdbx_strand_id
1 'polypeptide(L)'
;MTDKATEKELGEVHGGMADWCKLILRGVPLMDKEGNAVLQPDGQPWLVPPSPAHLNVIRQFLKDNRIEAASIPGLEATTGLDDLPVFDDDNVVPLRK
;
A
#
# COMPACT_ATOMS: atom_id res chain seq x y z
N MET A 1 26.91 6.07 -16.13
CA MET A 1 25.68 5.45 -16.67
C MET A 1 24.51 6.17 -16.03
N THR A 2 23.59 6.66 -16.83
CA THR A 2 22.44 7.42 -16.34
C THR A 2 21.35 6.41 -16.01
N ASP A 3 21.23 6.00 -14.75
CA ASP A 3 20.18 5.13 -14.20
C ASP A 3 18.81 5.82 -14.22
N LYS A 4 18.34 6.22 -15.40
CA LYS A 4 17.01 6.79 -15.57
C LYS A 4 16.15 5.77 -16.29
N ALA A 5 15.06 5.37 -15.64
CA ALA A 5 14.02 4.56 -16.25
C ALA A 5 13.43 5.28 -17.47
N THR A 6 13.06 4.51 -18.47
CA THR A 6 12.27 4.96 -19.62
C THR A 6 10.81 5.20 -19.21
N GLU A 7 10.08 6.01 -19.98
CA GLU A 7 8.64 6.21 -19.78
C GLU A 7 7.83 4.90 -19.79
N LYS A 8 8.28 3.93 -20.60
CA LYS A 8 7.67 2.60 -20.65
C LYS A 8 7.86 1.86 -19.33
N GLU A 9 9.09 1.79 -18.83
CA GLU A 9 9.40 1.12 -17.56
C GLU A 9 8.65 1.80 -16.39
N LEU A 10 8.55 3.12 -16.41
CA LEU A 10 7.78 3.87 -15.42
C LEU A 10 6.28 3.50 -15.46
N GLY A 11 5.71 3.41 -16.66
CA GLY A 11 4.31 2.98 -16.86
C GLY A 11 4.03 1.56 -16.40
N GLU A 12 4.97 0.62 -16.65
CA GLU A 12 4.86 -0.77 -16.19
C GLU A 12 4.89 -0.87 -14.66
N VAL A 13 5.81 -0.14 -14.02
CA VAL A 13 5.87 -0.06 -12.55
C VAL A 13 4.60 0.54 -11.96
N HIS A 14 4.07 1.59 -12.58
CA HIS A 14 2.81 2.22 -12.14
C HIS A 14 1.62 1.26 -12.20
N GLY A 15 1.46 0.55 -13.33
CA GLY A 15 0.41 -0.44 -13.50
C GLY A 15 0.52 -1.57 -12.46
N GLY A 16 1.74 -2.08 -12.25
CA GLY A 16 1.99 -3.12 -11.24
C GLY A 16 1.68 -2.66 -9.83
N MET A 17 2.04 -1.42 -9.47
CA MET A 17 1.71 -0.85 -8.16
C MET A 17 0.20 -0.68 -7.98
N ALA A 18 -0.52 -0.23 -9.02
CA ALA A 18 -1.97 -0.07 -8.97
C ALA A 18 -2.67 -1.42 -8.74
N ASP A 19 -2.22 -2.49 -9.39
CA ASP A 19 -2.77 -3.82 -9.20
C ASP A 19 -2.43 -4.41 -7.83
N TRP A 20 -1.21 -4.18 -7.33
CA TRP A 20 -0.85 -4.52 -5.96
C TRP A 20 -1.75 -3.81 -4.94
N CYS A 21 -2.00 -2.51 -5.10
CA CYS A 21 -2.90 -1.76 -4.22
C CYS A 21 -4.31 -2.38 -4.18
N LYS A 22 -4.87 -2.75 -5.35
CA LYS A 22 -6.19 -3.40 -5.43
C LYS A 22 -6.22 -4.76 -4.74
N LEU A 23 -5.14 -5.55 -4.85
CA LEU A 23 -5.04 -6.84 -4.18
C LEU A 23 -5.07 -6.66 -2.66
N ILE A 24 -4.27 -5.74 -2.14
CA ILE A 24 -4.21 -5.46 -0.69
C ILE A 24 -5.56 -4.99 -0.14
N LEU A 25 -6.31 -4.16 -0.90
CA LEU A 25 -7.66 -3.74 -0.51
C LEU A 25 -8.67 -4.89 -0.42
N ARG A 26 -8.44 -6.01 -1.12
CA ARG A 26 -9.28 -7.22 -1.00
C ARG A 26 -8.95 -8.05 0.24
N GLY A 27 -7.81 -7.78 0.88
CA GLY A 27 -7.33 -8.48 2.07
C GLY A 27 -5.94 -9.06 1.85
N VAL A 28 -5.20 -9.20 2.95
CA VAL A 28 -3.82 -9.71 2.97
C VAL A 28 -3.84 -11.14 3.51
N PRO A 29 -3.10 -12.09 2.92
CA PRO A 29 -3.01 -13.45 3.47
C PRO A 29 -2.53 -13.43 4.93
N LEU A 30 -3.27 -14.12 5.80
CA LEU A 30 -2.81 -14.40 7.15
C LEU A 30 -1.60 -15.33 7.07
N MET A 31 -0.49 -14.92 7.69
CA MET A 31 0.73 -15.72 7.74
C MET A 31 0.88 -16.40 9.10
N ASP A 32 1.43 -17.61 9.11
CA ASP A 32 1.86 -18.29 10.33
C ASP A 32 3.23 -17.78 10.81
N LYS A 33 3.78 -18.40 11.86
CA LYS A 33 5.08 -18.02 12.45
C LYS A 33 6.27 -18.33 11.55
N GLU A 34 6.09 -19.18 10.54
CA GLU A 34 7.11 -19.63 9.60
C GLU A 34 7.04 -18.83 8.28
N GLY A 35 6.05 -17.93 8.16
CA GLY A 35 5.83 -17.07 7.00
C GLY A 35 4.99 -17.71 5.90
N ASN A 36 4.34 -18.85 6.17
CA ASN A 36 3.45 -19.48 5.21
C ASN A 36 2.03 -18.96 5.35
N ALA A 37 1.29 -18.92 4.23
CA ALA A 37 -0.11 -18.53 4.25
C ALA A 37 -0.96 -19.59 4.98
N VAL A 38 -1.77 -19.14 5.93
CA VAL A 38 -2.74 -20.00 6.61
C VAL A 38 -3.89 -20.27 5.65
N LEU A 39 -4.11 -21.54 5.31
CA LEU A 39 -5.10 -21.96 4.33
C LEU A 39 -6.45 -22.33 4.97
N GLN A 40 -7.51 -22.06 4.24
CA GLN A 40 -8.87 -22.55 4.44
C GLN A 40 -8.98 -24.02 4.00
N PRO A 41 -10.06 -24.74 4.37
CA PRO A 41 -10.25 -26.14 3.98
C PRO A 41 -10.30 -26.37 2.46
N ASP A 42 -10.65 -25.35 1.67
CA ASP A 42 -10.68 -25.38 0.21
C ASP A 42 -9.32 -25.05 -0.46
N GLY A 43 -8.29 -24.79 0.36
CA GLY A 43 -6.94 -24.45 -0.09
C GLY A 43 -6.71 -22.96 -0.38
N GLN A 44 -7.71 -22.09 -0.23
CA GLN A 44 -7.53 -20.64 -0.36
C GLN A 44 -6.94 -20.05 0.93
N PRO A 45 -6.14 -18.98 0.89
CA PRO A 45 -5.65 -18.36 2.12
C PRO A 45 -6.78 -17.67 2.90
N TRP A 46 -6.69 -17.68 4.23
CA TRP A 46 -7.45 -16.75 5.05
C TRP A 46 -6.95 -15.32 4.79
N LEU A 47 -7.86 -14.39 4.52
CA LEU A 47 -7.53 -12.98 4.32
C LEU A 47 -7.87 -12.18 5.57
N VAL A 48 -6.95 -11.30 5.97
CA VAL A 48 -7.16 -10.31 7.03
C VAL A 48 -7.22 -8.91 6.44
N PRO A 49 -7.90 -7.96 7.13
CA PRO A 49 -7.89 -6.57 6.71
C PRO A 49 -6.46 -6.03 6.56
N PRO A 50 -6.21 -5.18 5.55
CA PRO A 50 -4.90 -4.56 5.37
C PRO A 50 -4.52 -3.72 6.59
N SER A 51 -3.25 -3.74 6.96
CA SER A 51 -2.73 -2.90 8.04
C SER A 51 -2.86 -1.40 7.70
N PRO A 52 -2.88 -0.51 8.71
CA PRO A 52 -2.88 0.93 8.49
C PRO A 52 -1.72 1.42 7.59
N ALA A 53 -0.54 0.79 7.72
CA ALA A 53 0.62 1.11 6.89
C ALA A 53 0.34 0.86 5.39
N HIS A 54 -0.26 -0.29 5.05
CA HIS A 54 -0.66 -0.57 3.68
C HIS A 54 -1.68 0.46 3.17
N LEU A 55 -2.69 0.77 3.97
CA LEU A 55 -3.70 1.76 3.60
C LEU A 55 -3.09 3.15 3.36
N ASN A 56 -2.09 3.54 4.14
CA ASN A 56 -1.38 4.81 3.95
C ASN A 56 -0.61 4.86 2.64
N VAL A 57 0.11 3.78 2.28
CA VAL A 57 0.80 3.68 0.99
C VAL A 57 -0.19 3.79 -0.17
N ILE A 58 -1.32 3.08 -0.08
CA ILE A 58 -2.36 3.10 -1.13
C ILE A 58 -2.97 4.50 -1.26
N ARG A 59 -3.29 5.17 -0.14
CA ARG A 59 -3.83 6.53 -0.15
C ARG A 59 -2.86 7.53 -0.79
N GLN A 60 -1.58 7.46 -0.45
CA GLN A 60 -0.55 8.32 -1.03
C GLN A 60 -0.44 8.11 -2.54
N PHE A 61 -0.41 6.84 -2.99
CA PHE A 61 -0.42 6.51 -4.41
C PHE A 61 -1.64 7.10 -5.14
N LEU A 62 -2.84 6.98 -4.58
CA LEU A 62 -4.04 7.57 -5.19
C LEU A 62 -3.95 9.10 -5.29
N LYS A 63 -3.47 9.75 -4.21
CA LYS A 63 -3.30 11.21 -4.13
C LYS A 63 -2.31 11.72 -5.19
N ASP A 64 -1.15 11.10 -5.31
CA ASP A 64 -0.10 11.51 -6.27
C ASP A 64 -0.56 11.40 -7.72
N ASN A 65 -1.50 10.49 -7.98
CA ASN A 65 -2.08 10.26 -9.30
C ASN A 65 -3.42 10.98 -9.53
N ARG A 66 -3.85 11.82 -8.57
CA ARG A 66 -5.11 12.57 -8.64
C ARG A 66 -6.34 11.67 -8.82
N ILE A 67 -6.31 10.49 -8.21
CA ILE A 67 -7.43 9.55 -8.23
C ILE A 67 -8.27 9.80 -6.98
N GLU A 68 -9.51 10.21 -7.16
CA GLU A 68 -10.45 10.44 -6.06
C GLU A 68 -10.96 9.12 -5.50
N ALA A 69 -10.87 8.94 -4.18
CA ALA A 69 -11.48 7.83 -3.48
C ALA A 69 -12.93 8.20 -3.14
N ALA A 70 -13.90 7.50 -3.74
CA ALA A 70 -15.29 7.65 -3.35
C ALA A 70 -15.48 7.24 -1.88
N SER A 71 -15.98 8.16 -1.05
CA SER A 71 -16.33 7.86 0.33
C SER A 71 -17.59 7.00 0.34
N ILE A 72 -17.55 5.83 0.99
CA ILE A 72 -18.74 5.02 1.22
C ILE A 72 -19.44 5.56 2.48
N PRO A 73 -20.68 6.07 2.38
CA PRO A 73 -21.44 6.54 3.53
C PRO A 73 -21.61 5.42 4.56
N GLY A 74 -21.26 5.68 5.83
CA GLY A 74 -21.36 4.70 6.94
C GLY A 74 -20.04 4.05 7.34
N LEU A 75 -18.95 4.24 6.59
CA LEU A 75 -17.60 3.94 7.03
C LEU A 75 -16.99 5.22 7.63
N GLU A 76 -17.49 5.65 8.79
CA GLU A 76 -16.96 6.83 9.48
C GLU A 76 -15.50 6.57 9.89
N ALA A 77 -14.61 7.14 9.09
CA ALA A 77 -13.22 7.50 9.36
C ALA A 77 -12.59 6.83 10.59
N THR A 78 -12.02 5.64 10.40
CA THR A 78 -10.90 5.24 11.24
C THR A 78 -9.74 6.19 10.92
N THR A 79 -9.64 7.23 11.76
CA THR A 79 -8.63 8.31 11.75
C THR A 79 -8.62 9.19 10.50
N GLY A 80 -8.95 10.47 10.69
CA GLY A 80 -8.79 11.50 9.66
C GLY A 80 -7.37 11.50 9.12
N LEU A 81 -7.25 11.73 7.81
CA LEU A 81 -5.99 11.79 7.07
C LEU A 81 -5.02 12.87 7.61
N ASP A 82 -5.52 13.77 8.46
CA ASP A 82 -4.79 14.83 9.15
C ASP A 82 -4.00 14.35 10.38
N ASP A 83 -4.28 13.15 10.90
CA ASP A 83 -3.61 12.61 12.11
C ASP A 83 -2.43 11.68 11.76
N LEU A 84 -2.06 11.62 10.49
CA LEU A 84 -0.90 10.87 10.05
C LEU A 84 0.38 11.70 10.31
N PRO A 85 1.43 11.11 10.90
CA PRO A 85 2.69 11.80 11.05
C PRO A 85 3.20 12.19 9.67
N VAL A 86 3.31 13.50 9.44
CA VAL A 86 4.04 14.04 8.29
C VAL A 86 5.50 13.69 8.53
N PHE A 87 6.10 12.90 7.63
CA PHE A 87 7.53 12.67 7.66
C PHE A 87 8.20 13.96 7.18
N ASP A 88 8.63 14.81 8.12
CA ASP A 88 9.52 15.92 7.82
C ASP A 88 10.84 15.37 7.23
N ASP A 89 11.28 15.96 6.11
CA ASP A 89 12.55 15.64 5.43
C ASP A 89 13.77 15.80 6.36
N ASP A 90 13.62 16.45 7.52
CA ASP A 90 14.66 16.60 8.55
C ASP A 90 15.00 15.30 9.32
N ASN A 91 14.19 14.23 9.21
CA ASN A 91 14.46 12.95 9.88
C ASN A 91 15.21 11.93 9.01
N VAL A 92 15.68 12.31 7.82
CA VAL A 92 16.54 11.46 6.99
C VAL A 92 17.96 11.52 7.54
N VAL A 93 18.29 10.59 8.45
CA VAL A 93 19.67 10.44 8.93
C VAL A 93 20.53 9.99 7.73
N PRO A 94 21.56 10.77 7.32
CA PRO A 94 22.41 10.35 6.22
C PRO A 94 23.11 9.05 6.60
N LEU A 95 22.96 8.02 5.76
CA LEU A 95 23.78 6.81 5.85
C LEU A 95 25.24 7.24 5.74
N ARG A 96 25.96 7.20 6.87
CA ARG A 96 27.39 7.54 6.92
C ARG A 96 28.15 6.62 5.96
N LYS A 97 28.99 7.24 5.11
CA LYS A 97 29.92 6.58 4.19
C LYS A 97 30.92 5.71 4.93
#